data_AF-A0A7X4YJP2-F1
#
_entry.id   AF-A0A7X4YJP2-F1
#
_cell.length_a   1.000
_cell.length_b   1.000
_cell.length_c   1.000
_cell.angle_alpha   90.00
_cell.angle_beta   90.00
_cell.angle_gamma   90.00
#
_symmetry.space_group_name_H-M   'P 1'
#
loop_
_entity.id
_entity.type
_entity.pdbx_description
1 polymer ?
#
loop_
_entity_poly.entity_id
_entity_poly.type
_entity_poly.pdbx_seq_one_letter_code
_entity_poly.pdbx_strand_id
1 'polypeptide(L)'
;MAPPEQFESSKLRTLDVLLREGFDRTSLAKTVAALVGAEPWIIRPVPFEPTGRSFDLLPPGTVEPAQAWELAHRLQADPSVEDADPAFEAVYAEQTAVTDTAPTLLKAQPAEAGPGTLNENDCDWSPRFVKAGEAWQLTGGSSQGEGILIGHPDSGYLPSSELGPNFTPSLGWDFIDDDPTTENPGGGHGLGTASVMASPYSGPSADGPKLFVDGVAPKAEVIPLRVAKPTLFVPSPVLFNVGVDRLRDSIGFAIQRRVHVISISLGWLPNAGLHRIIQQAVRENIIVIAAAGNYTGPIVVWPGAYDEVVTMAACNASAQPWAFSAWGKAVDATGPGENVWVAQPADKVGQSSGTSYATATVAGIAALWLAHHGRDNLLAKYQGGPALAQVFRHVLRATCDSWPQSQLAWGAGLVNAKACLEAPLPDVTELESFTARALLHESSDTVASTFSGLPQADVLRGLATTLGVDEQKAARLDSEFGRELRFWALTHSPFRHALQEGAGRDRQALKAKAQVVLPPFSPSLRAAIR
;
A
#
# COMPACT_ATOMS: atom_id res chain seq x y z
N MET A 1 -8.21 3.53 23.66
CA MET A 1 -8.51 3.74 22.23
C MET A 1 -7.93 5.10 21.90
N ALA A 2 -6.87 5.17 21.08
CA ALA A 2 -6.64 6.37 20.31
C ALA A 2 -7.52 6.22 19.04
N PRO A 3 -8.41 7.18 18.73
CA PRO A 3 -9.18 7.15 17.50
C PRO A 3 -8.27 7.30 16.26
N PRO A 4 -8.79 7.06 15.05
CA PRO A 4 -8.08 7.31 13.79
C PRO A 4 -7.91 8.82 13.48
N GLU A 5 -7.23 9.53 14.38
CA GLU A 5 -6.75 10.92 14.24
C GLU A 5 -5.38 10.93 13.54
N GLN A 6 -5.28 10.37 12.33
CA GLN A 6 -4.01 9.79 11.86
C GLN A 6 -3.28 10.53 10.76
N PHE A 7 -3.91 11.53 10.15
CA PHE A 7 -3.29 12.28 9.06
C PHE A 7 -3.61 13.76 9.23
N GLU A 8 -2.58 14.54 9.48
CA GLU A 8 -2.58 15.97 9.20
C GLU A 8 -1.90 16.17 7.85
N SER A 9 -2.70 16.42 6.82
CA SER A 9 -2.16 16.91 5.55
C SER A 9 -1.99 18.42 5.68
N SER A 10 -0.77 18.90 5.52
CA SER A 10 -0.48 20.32 5.72
C SER A 10 -0.35 21.08 4.42
N LYS A 11 0.34 20.51 3.40
CA LYS A 11 0.74 21.28 2.22
C LYS A 11 0.76 20.45 0.94
N LEU A 12 0.41 21.09 -0.17
CA LEU A 12 0.61 20.54 -1.50
C LEU A 12 2.11 20.32 -1.76
N ARG A 13 2.46 19.12 -2.21
CA ARG A 13 3.81 18.77 -2.66
C ARG A 13 3.93 18.93 -4.18
N THR A 14 3.06 18.23 -4.90
CA THR A 14 2.92 18.32 -6.36
C THR A 14 1.44 18.26 -6.71
N LEU A 15 1.08 18.72 -7.91
CA LEU A 15 -0.21 18.44 -8.51
C LEU A 15 0.06 17.66 -9.80
N ASP A 16 -0.34 16.39 -9.81
CA ASP A 16 -0.18 15.50 -10.97
C ASP A 16 -1.23 15.87 -12.02
N VAL A 17 -0.80 16.08 -13.26
CA VAL A 17 -1.66 16.43 -14.40
C VAL A 17 -1.42 15.45 -15.52
N LEU A 18 -2.49 14.80 -15.98
CA LEU A 18 -2.52 14.03 -17.21
C LEU A 18 -3.17 14.86 -18.31
N LEU A 19 -2.45 15.07 -19.41
CA LEU A 19 -3.00 15.73 -20.60
C LEU A 19 -3.73 14.76 -21.50
N ARG A 20 -4.74 15.25 -22.22
CA ARG A 20 -5.37 14.51 -23.33
C ARG A 20 -4.39 14.35 -24.49
N GLU A 21 -4.64 13.34 -25.32
CA GLU A 21 -3.87 13.15 -26.56
C GLU A 21 -3.89 14.41 -27.43
N GLY A 22 -2.74 14.70 -28.05
CA GLY A 22 -2.55 15.89 -28.90
C GLY A 22 -2.16 17.16 -28.16
N PHE A 23 -2.16 17.16 -26.82
CA PHE A 23 -1.65 18.26 -26.00
C PHE A 23 -0.27 17.93 -25.42
N ASP A 24 0.45 18.99 -25.06
CA ASP A 24 1.85 18.92 -24.64
C ASP A 24 2.15 19.87 -23.47
N ARG A 25 3.40 19.88 -23.03
CA ARG A 25 3.89 20.76 -21.96
C ARG A 25 3.61 22.24 -22.24
N THR A 26 3.67 22.67 -23.51
CA THR A 26 3.41 24.06 -23.92
C THR A 26 1.96 24.44 -23.67
N SER A 27 1.04 23.54 -24.03
CA SER A 27 -0.40 23.68 -23.80
C SER A 27 -0.70 23.79 -22.30
N LEU A 28 -0.11 22.89 -21.50
CA LEU A 28 -0.23 22.92 -20.05
C LEU A 28 0.32 24.21 -19.44
N ALA A 29 1.49 24.69 -19.89
CA ALA A 29 2.08 25.92 -19.39
C ALA A 29 1.16 27.14 -19.61
N LYS A 30 0.46 27.20 -20.74
CA LYS A 30 -0.51 28.25 -21.04
C LYS A 30 -1.71 28.18 -20.09
N THR A 31 -2.25 26.98 -19.87
CA THR A 31 -3.38 26.76 -18.94
C THR A 31 -2.99 27.13 -17.51
N VAL A 32 -1.83 26.65 -17.02
CA VAL A 32 -1.33 26.97 -15.68
C VAL A 32 -1.14 28.48 -15.52
N ALA A 33 -0.46 29.16 -16.45
CA ALA A 33 -0.26 30.61 -16.39
C ALA A 33 -1.59 31.39 -16.31
N ALA A 34 -2.64 30.92 -16.96
CA ALA A 34 -3.98 31.52 -16.89
C ALA A 34 -4.67 31.28 -15.53
N LEU A 35 -4.38 30.18 -14.84
CA LEU A 35 -5.06 29.78 -13.61
C LEU A 35 -4.42 30.36 -12.33
N VAL A 36 -3.08 30.37 -12.25
CA VAL A 36 -2.33 30.70 -11.02
C VAL A 36 -1.52 31.99 -11.09
N GLY A 37 -1.55 32.71 -12.23
CA GLY A 37 -0.89 34.02 -12.38
C GLY A 37 0.59 33.93 -12.77
N ALA A 38 1.33 35.00 -12.51
CA ALA A 38 2.68 35.23 -13.07
C ALA A 38 3.82 34.53 -12.32
N GLU A 39 3.61 34.03 -11.10
CA GLU A 39 4.65 33.27 -10.40
C GLU A 39 4.82 31.90 -11.04
N PRO A 40 6.04 31.53 -11.49
CA PRO A 40 6.23 30.36 -12.31
C PRO A 40 6.15 29.09 -11.46
N TRP A 41 5.10 28.31 -11.67
CA TRP A 41 5.07 26.91 -11.25
C TRP A 41 6.07 26.11 -12.10
N ILE A 42 6.76 25.16 -11.47
CA ILE A 42 7.65 24.27 -12.20
C ILE A 42 6.80 23.15 -12.79
N ILE A 43 6.84 23.02 -14.12
CA ILE A 43 6.16 21.93 -14.84
C ILE A 43 7.21 20.89 -15.19
N ARG A 44 7.18 19.75 -14.51
CA ARG A 44 8.14 18.65 -14.66
C ARG A 44 7.46 17.44 -15.30
N PRO A 45 7.98 16.86 -16.39
CA PRO A 45 7.48 15.57 -16.89
C PRO A 45 7.60 14.49 -15.82
N VAL A 46 6.60 13.64 -15.67
CA VAL A 46 6.69 12.48 -14.79
C VAL A 46 7.68 11.49 -15.40
N PRO A 47 8.75 11.10 -14.69
CA PRO A 47 9.74 10.18 -15.23
C PRO A 47 9.13 8.79 -15.42
N PHE A 48 9.64 8.06 -16.43
CA PHE A 48 9.24 6.68 -16.74
C PHE A 48 7.76 6.49 -17.14
N GLU A 49 7.00 7.58 -17.30
CA GLU A 49 5.65 7.55 -17.82
C GLU A 49 5.68 7.36 -19.35
N PRO A 50 5.03 6.31 -19.89
CA PRO A 50 5.25 5.89 -21.27
C PRO A 50 4.57 6.78 -22.32
N THR A 51 3.51 7.51 -21.96
CA THR A 51 2.75 8.34 -22.92
C THR A 51 3.35 9.74 -23.09
N GLY A 52 4.20 10.19 -22.16
CA GLY A 52 4.76 11.54 -22.15
C GLY A 52 3.72 12.64 -21.91
N ARG A 53 2.54 12.27 -21.37
CA ARG A 53 1.41 13.17 -21.14
C ARG A 53 1.24 13.56 -19.68
N SER A 54 2.00 12.95 -18.77
CA SER A 54 1.89 13.21 -17.34
C SER A 54 2.95 14.21 -16.86
N PHE A 55 2.53 15.18 -16.06
CA PHE A 55 3.38 16.24 -15.54
C PHE A 55 3.09 16.50 -14.07
N ASP A 56 4.13 16.69 -13.28
CA ASP A 56 4.02 17.28 -11.95
C ASP A 56 4.09 18.81 -12.06
N LEU A 57 3.11 19.49 -11.46
CA LEU A 57 3.17 20.91 -11.17
C LEU A 57 3.69 21.11 -9.75
N LEU A 58 4.83 21.79 -9.59
CA LEU A 58 5.37 22.14 -8.28
C LEU A 58 5.05 23.61 -7.96
N PRO A 59 4.43 23.89 -6.79
CA PRO A 59 4.08 25.25 -6.41
C PRO A 59 5.32 26.08 -6.05
N PRO A 60 5.32 27.40 -6.32
CA PRO A 60 6.41 28.31 -5.92
C PRO A 60 6.46 28.57 -4.39
N GLY A 61 5.43 28.14 -3.66
CA GLY A 61 5.31 28.32 -2.21
C GLY A 61 4.31 27.35 -1.59
N THR A 62 3.90 27.62 -0.35
CA THR A 62 2.89 26.80 0.33
C THR A 62 1.52 27.00 -0.31
N VAL A 63 0.87 25.90 -0.70
CA VAL A 63 -0.53 25.88 -1.16
C VAL A 63 -1.33 25.01 -0.20
N GLU A 64 -2.37 25.61 0.39
CA GLU A 64 -3.24 24.93 1.34
C GLU A 64 -4.15 23.92 0.64
N PRO A 65 -4.62 22.85 1.32
CA PRO A 65 -5.38 21.78 0.67
C PRO A 65 -6.63 22.26 -0.09
N ALA A 66 -7.38 23.20 0.46
CA ALA A 66 -8.56 23.78 -0.20
C ALA A 66 -8.22 24.47 -1.53
N GLN A 67 -7.07 25.15 -1.59
CA GLN A 67 -6.57 25.86 -2.77
C GLN A 67 -6.03 24.87 -3.80
N ALA A 68 -5.37 23.81 -3.35
CA ALA A 68 -4.88 22.74 -4.22
C ALA A 68 -6.03 22.01 -4.92
N TRP A 69 -7.09 21.65 -4.17
CA TRP A 69 -8.29 21.04 -4.76
C TRP A 69 -8.99 21.98 -5.74
N GLU A 70 -9.12 23.26 -5.41
CA GLU A 70 -9.66 24.25 -6.35
C GLU A 70 -8.84 24.33 -7.64
N LEU A 71 -7.52 24.31 -7.54
CA LEU A 71 -6.66 24.30 -8.71
C LEU A 71 -6.84 23.03 -9.55
N ALA A 72 -6.95 21.86 -8.91
CA ALA A 72 -7.21 20.60 -9.60
C ALA A 72 -8.56 20.63 -10.35
N HIS A 73 -9.64 21.09 -9.70
CA HIS A 73 -10.96 21.23 -10.35
C HIS A 73 -10.91 22.18 -11.55
N ARG A 74 -10.22 23.32 -11.41
CA ARG A 74 -10.06 24.30 -12.50
C ARG A 74 -9.20 23.76 -13.64
N LEU A 75 -8.19 22.94 -13.34
CA LEU A 75 -7.39 22.26 -14.35
C LEU A 75 -8.22 21.22 -15.09
N GLN A 76 -8.97 20.37 -14.39
CA GLN A 76 -9.85 19.37 -15.00
C GLN A 76 -10.95 19.98 -15.89
N ALA A 77 -11.34 21.23 -15.64
CA ALA A 77 -12.28 21.95 -16.50
C ALA A 77 -11.65 22.44 -17.84
N ASP A 78 -10.32 22.46 -17.96
CA ASP A 78 -9.64 22.80 -19.21
C ASP A 78 -9.72 21.63 -20.21
N PRO A 79 -10.12 21.87 -21.47
CA PRO A 79 -10.24 20.81 -22.48
C PRO A 79 -8.94 20.04 -22.79
N SER A 80 -7.77 20.59 -22.46
CA SER A 80 -6.47 19.93 -22.66
C SER A 80 -6.13 18.93 -21.56
N VAL A 81 -6.79 19.02 -20.40
CA VAL A 81 -6.52 18.18 -19.23
C VAL A 81 -7.48 16.99 -19.24
N GLU A 82 -6.92 15.80 -19.06
CA GLU A 82 -7.65 14.56 -18.89
C GLU A 82 -7.92 14.30 -17.40
N ASP A 83 -6.91 14.50 -16.57
CA ASP A 83 -7.00 14.35 -15.12
C ASP A 83 -6.04 15.31 -14.41
N ALA A 84 -6.40 15.71 -13.19
CA ALA A 84 -5.55 16.47 -12.30
C ALA A 84 -5.80 16.06 -10.84
N ASP A 85 -4.75 15.73 -10.10
CA ASP A 85 -4.86 15.22 -8.73
C ASP A 85 -3.78 15.79 -7.81
N PRO A 86 -4.15 16.49 -6.72
CA PRO A 86 -3.20 16.99 -5.74
C PRO A 86 -2.51 15.86 -4.97
N ALA A 87 -1.20 15.98 -4.82
CA ALA A 87 -0.38 15.13 -3.97
C ALA A 87 0.10 15.93 -2.76
N PHE A 88 -0.28 15.50 -1.55
CA PHE A 88 0.00 16.22 -0.32
C PHE A 88 1.15 15.61 0.48
N GLU A 89 1.85 16.47 1.22
CA GLU A 89 2.64 16.07 2.37
C GLU A 89 1.68 15.83 3.55
N ALA A 90 1.64 14.60 4.05
CA ALA A 90 0.93 14.24 5.25
C ALA A 90 1.94 13.97 6.36
N VAL A 91 1.58 14.38 7.56
CA VAL A 91 2.31 14.06 8.78
C VAL A 91 1.28 13.41 9.69
N TYR A 92 1.71 12.46 10.51
CA TYR A 92 0.83 11.94 11.54
C TYR A 92 0.50 13.08 12.50
N ALA A 93 -0.78 13.23 12.90
CA ALA A 93 -1.12 14.19 13.95
C ALA A 93 -0.35 13.81 15.22
N GLU A 94 0.30 14.77 15.89
CA GLU A 94 1.06 14.48 17.11
C GLU A 94 0.14 13.83 18.15
N GLN A 95 0.46 12.60 18.55
CA GLN A 95 -0.21 11.98 19.68
C GLN A 95 0.25 12.66 20.97
N THR A 96 -0.65 13.37 21.64
CA THR A 96 -0.47 13.70 23.05
C THR A 96 -0.35 12.40 23.84
N ALA A 97 0.67 12.30 24.71
CA ALA A 97 1.08 11.08 25.41
C ALA A 97 -0.11 10.24 25.92
N VAL A 98 -0.41 9.13 25.24
CA VAL A 98 -1.43 8.17 25.68
C VAL A 98 -0.74 7.12 26.53
N THR A 99 -1.17 7.01 27.78
CA THR A 99 -0.78 5.95 28.70
C THR A 99 -1.17 4.59 28.13
N ASP A 100 -0.17 3.71 28.10
CA ASP A 100 -0.20 2.33 27.63
C ASP A 100 -1.28 1.52 28.36
N THR A 101 -2.51 1.56 27.85
CA THR A 101 -3.63 0.76 28.33
C THR A 101 -4.37 0.20 27.12
N ALA A 102 -3.95 -0.99 26.70
CA ALA A 102 -4.59 -1.78 25.66
C ALA A 102 -6.11 -1.92 25.93
N PRO A 103 -7.01 -1.57 24.99
CA PRO A 103 -8.43 -1.78 25.15
C PRO A 103 -8.81 -3.24 24.87
N THR A 104 -9.36 -3.89 25.89
CA THR A 104 -9.99 -5.21 25.83
C THR A 104 -11.33 -5.17 25.08
N LEU A 105 -11.35 -4.98 23.76
CA LEU A 105 -12.59 -5.07 22.95
C LEU A 105 -12.37 -5.67 21.54
N LEU A 106 -11.70 -6.81 21.48
CA LEU A 106 -12.38 -8.06 21.14
C LEU A 106 -11.97 -8.98 22.28
N LYS A 107 -12.90 -9.52 23.09
CA LYS A 107 -12.57 -10.80 23.69
C LYS A 107 -12.42 -11.73 22.48
N ALA A 108 -11.18 -11.95 22.05
CA ALA A 108 -10.86 -13.18 21.35
C ALA A 108 -11.57 -14.24 22.18
N GLN A 109 -12.57 -14.90 21.59
CA GLN A 109 -12.95 -16.18 22.15
C GLN A 109 -11.64 -16.96 22.27
N PRO A 110 -11.37 -17.65 23.39
CA PRO A 110 -10.26 -18.58 23.43
C PRO A 110 -10.58 -19.64 22.36
N ALA A 111 -10.11 -19.39 21.14
CA ALA A 111 -10.14 -20.35 20.08
C ALA A 111 -9.07 -21.38 20.44
N GLU A 112 -9.46 -22.64 20.40
CA GLU A 112 -8.53 -23.76 20.50
C GLU A 112 -7.32 -23.48 19.62
N ALA A 113 -6.12 -23.69 20.19
CA ALA A 113 -4.85 -23.41 19.53
C ALA A 113 -4.90 -23.90 18.08
N GLY A 114 -4.81 -22.96 17.14
CA GLY A 114 -4.59 -23.28 15.73
C GLY A 114 -3.31 -24.11 15.58
N PRO A 115 -3.12 -24.75 14.42
CA PRO A 115 -2.05 -25.72 14.21
C PRO A 115 -0.67 -25.13 14.56
N GLY A 116 -0.12 -25.54 15.70
CA GLY A 116 1.23 -25.23 16.18
C GLY A 116 1.47 -23.76 16.54
N THR A 117 1.25 -23.38 17.81
CA THR A 117 1.85 -22.16 18.36
C THR A 117 3.37 -22.22 18.19
N LEU A 118 3.92 -21.36 17.35
CA LEU A 118 5.36 -21.21 17.20
C LEU A 118 5.91 -20.30 18.30
N ASN A 119 7.14 -20.54 18.71
CA ASN A 119 7.82 -19.70 19.69
C ASN A 119 8.28 -18.41 18.99
N GLU A 120 7.80 -17.25 19.40
CA GLU A 120 8.22 -15.96 18.83
C GLU A 120 9.72 -15.66 19.01
N ASN A 121 10.39 -16.33 19.95
CA ASN A 121 11.84 -16.23 20.16
C ASN A 121 12.66 -17.11 19.21
N ASP A 122 12.01 -17.97 18.41
CA ASP A 122 12.66 -18.68 17.31
C ASP A 122 12.87 -17.70 16.16
N CYS A 123 14.13 -17.42 15.79
CA CYS A 123 14.45 -16.49 14.70
C CYS A 123 13.82 -16.88 13.36
N ASP A 124 13.44 -18.14 13.19
CA ASP A 124 12.82 -18.65 11.96
C ASP A 124 11.32 -18.88 12.06
N TRP A 125 10.67 -18.38 13.11
CA TRP A 125 9.25 -18.66 13.28
C TRP A 125 8.45 -18.15 12.07
N SER A 126 8.80 -17.01 11.47
CA SER A 126 8.07 -16.44 10.33
C SER A 126 8.20 -17.27 9.03
N PRO A 127 9.40 -17.68 8.55
CA PRO A 127 9.48 -18.57 7.38
C PRO A 127 8.91 -19.97 7.66
N ARG A 128 8.97 -20.47 8.92
CA ARG A 128 8.33 -21.74 9.30
C ARG A 128 6.81 -21.63 9.31
N PHE A 129 6.27 -20.52 9.82
CA PHE A 129 4.83 -20.25 9.87
C PHE A 129 4.19 -20.38 8.48
N VAL A 130 4.87 -19.85 7.47
CA VAL A 130 4.39 -19.90 6.08
C VAL A 130 4.87 -21.14 5.31
N LYS A 131 5.53 -22.10 5.98
CA LYS A 131 6.06 -23.34 5.39
C LYS A 131 7.02 -23.09 4.21
N ALA A 132 7.82 -22.02 4.26
CA ALA A 132 8.80 -21.70 3.23
C ALA A 132 9.83 -22.83 3.05
N GLY A 133 10.33 -23.38 4.17
CA GLY A 133 11.28 -24.49 4.16
C GLY A 133 10.77 -25.74 3.44
N GLU A 134 9.49 -26.07 3.60
CA GLU A 134 8.86 -27.18 2.89
C GLU A 134 8.68 -26.86 1.40
N ALA A 135 8.33 -25.62 1.07
CA ALA A 135 8.20 -25.15 -0.30
C ALA A 135 9.54 -25.28 -1.07
N TRP A 136 10.67 -25.00 -0.42
CA TRP A 136 12.00 -25.16 -1.01
C TRP A 136 12.35 -26.59 -1.40
N GLN A 137 11.70 -27.60 -0.77
CA GLN A 137 11.96 -29.01 -1.04
C GLN A 137 11.08 -29.59 -2.17
N LEU A 138 10.17 -28.79 -2.75
CA LEU A 138 9.33 -29.25 -3.84
C LEU A 138 10.16 -29.58 -5.08
N THR A 139 9.94 -30.79 -5.61
CA THR A 139 10.62 -31.29 -6.80
C THR A 139 10.02 -30.69 -8.07
N GLY A 140 10.84 -30.46 -9.10
CA GLY A 140 10.36 -30.12 -10.45
C GLY A 140 10.55 -28.66 -10.88
N GLY A 141 11.20 -27.82 -10.06
CA GLY A 141 11.51 -26.43 -10.41
C GLY A 141 12.53 -25.78 -9.48
N SER A 142 12.88 -24.53 -9.78
CA SER A 142 13.64 -23.64 -8.90
C SER A 142 12.72 -23.15 -7.79
N SER A 143 12.88 -23.68 -6.57
CA SER A 143 11.93 -23.45 -5.47
C SER A 143 12.48 -22.53 -4.38
N GLN A 144 13.53 -21.74 -4.64
CA GLN A 144 14.12 -20.81 -3.67
C GLN A 144 14.16 -19.35 -4.16
N GLY A 145 13.51 -19.06 -5.28
CA GLY A 145 13.42 -17.72 -5.88
C GLY A 145 14.46 -17.43 -6.95
N GLU A 146 15.18 -18.44 -7.44
CA GLU A 146 16.24 -18.27 -8.43
C GLU A 146 15.76 -17.51 -9.68
N GLY A 147 16.53 -16.49 -10.09
CA GLY A 147 16.28 -15.71 -11.29
C GLY A 147 15.12 -14.72 -11.18
N ILE A 148 14.56 -14.53 -9.98
CA ILE A 148 13.48 -13.58 -9.75
C ILE A 148 14.00 -12.27 -9.17
N LEU A 149 13.70 -11.16 -9.86
CA LEU A 149 14.02 -9.80 -9.43
C LEU A 149 12.87 -9.19 -8.63
N ILE A 150 13.15 -8.71 -7.42
CA ILE A 150 12.23 -8.00 -6.55
C ILE A 150 12.65 -6.53 -6.46
N GLY A 151 11.86 -5.60 -7.02
CA GLY A 151 12.02 -4.18 -6.79
C GLY A 151 11.46 -3.79 -5.42
N HIS A 152 12.23 -3.08 -4.61
CA HIS A 152 11.85 -2.81 -3.21
C HIS A 152 11.93 -1.30 -2.88
N PRO A 153 10.85 -0.54 -3.18
CA PRO A 153 10.64 0.81 -2.69
C PRO A 153 10.53 0.87 -1.16
N ASP A 154 11.54 1.42 -0.49
CA ASP A 154 11.59 1.53 0.97
C ASP A 154 12.48 2.70 1.43
N SER A 155 12.91 2.72 2.70
CA SER A 155 13.72 3.76 3.34
C SER A 155 15.19 3.77 2.91
N GLY A 156 15.61 2.89 2.01
CA GLY A 156 17.01 2.58 1.80
C GLY A 156 17.55 1.55 2.80
N TYR A 157 18.84 1.25 2.69
CA TYR A 157 19.44 0.03 3.26
C TYR A 157 20.75 0.34 3.96
N LEU A 158 21.15 -0.53 4.87
CA LEU A 158 22.48 -0.54 5.44
C LEU A 158 23.20 -1.79 4.95
N PRO A 159 24.48 -1.69 4.55
CA PRO A 159 25.29 -2.85 4.25
C PRO A 159 25.25 -3.83 5.43
N SER A 160 24.87 -5.07 5.16
CA SER A 160 24.79 -6.13 6.16
C SER A 160 25.04 -7.49 5.51
N SER A 161 25.66 -8.37 6.26
CA SER A 161 25.84 -9.79 5.92
C SER A 161 24.50 -10.51 5.69
N GLU A 162 23.41 -10.04 6.30
CA GLU A 162 22.05 -10.58 6.12
C GLU A 162 21.51 -10.40 4.70
N LEU A 163 21.89 -9.35 3.98
CA LEU A 163 21.40 -9.12 2.62
C LEU A 163 21.99 -10.12 1.60
N GLY A 164 23.14 -10.71 1.93
CA GLY A 164 23.76 -11.75 1.12
C GLY A 164 24.20 -11.29 -0.28
N PRO A 165 24.58 -12.25 -1.14
CA PRO A 165 25.07 -11.97 -2.49
C PRO A 165 23.98 -11.58 -3.49
N ASN A 166 22.70 -11.82 -3.17
CA ASN A 166 21.56 -11.56 -4.07
C ASN A 166 20.93 -10.17 -3.83
N PHE A 167 21.52 -9.35 -2.97
CA PHE A 167 21.14 -7.94 -2.87
C PHE A 167 21.93 -7.13 -3.90
N THR A 168 21.22 -6.47 -4.82
CA THR A 168 21.81 -5.89 -6.04
C THR A 168 21.65 -4.36 -6.09
N PRO A 169 22.38 -3.60 -5.23
CA PRO A 169 22.26 -2.14 -5.18
C PRO A 169 22.73 -1.45 -6.45
N SER A 170 23.58 -2.10 -7.26
CA SER A 170 24.01 -1.58 -8.57
C SER A 170 22.88 -1.42 -9.59
N LEU A 171 21.73 -2.07 -9.37
CA LEU A 171 20.52 -1.90 -10.18
C LEU A 171 19.51 -0.92 -9.57
N GLY A 172 19.78 -0.46 -8.34
CA GLY A 172 18.91 0.41 -7.55
C GLY A 172 19.00 1.89 -7.91
N TRP A 173 18.18 2.69 -7.21
CA TRP A 173 18.17 4.15 -7.31
C TRP A 173 17.62 4.79 -6.05
N ASP A 174 18.12 5.97 -5.71
CA ASP A 174 17.64 6.82 -4.62
C ASP A 174 16.82 8.00 -5.16
N PHE A 175 15.52 7.98 -4.89
CA PHE A 175 14.57 9.02 -5.28
C PHE A 175 14.47 10.17 -4.26
N ILE A 176 15.18 10.07 -3.14
CA ILE A 176 15.32 11.17 -2.17
C ILE A 176 16.39 12.14 -2.66
N ASP A 177 17.59 11.63 -2.92
CA ASP A 177 18.79 12.41 -3.25
C ASP A 177 19.09 12.42 -4.77
N ASP A 178 18.31 11.67 -5.56
CA ASP A 178 18.39 11.56 -7.04
C ASP A 178 19.74 11.04 -7.55
N ASP A 179 20.20 9.93 -6.97
CA ASP A 179 21.48 9.31 -7.27
C ASP A 179 21.39 7.76 -7.16
N PRO A 180 22.44 6.99 -7.52
CA PRO A 180 22.42 5.53 -7.40
C PRO A 180 22.70 5.00 -5.98
N THR A 181 22.81 5.87 -4.97
CA THR A 181 23.25 5.52 -3.60
C THR A 181 22.05 5.17 -2.73
N THR A 182 21.62 3.91 -2.76
CA THR A 182 20.45 3.47 -1.96
C THR A 182 20.74 3.26 -0.46
N GLU A 183 21.99 3.44 -0.05
CA GLU A 183 22.39 3.31 1.35
C GLU A 183 21.81 4.43 2.20
N ASN A 184 21.30 4.09 3.38
CA ASN A 184 20.76 5.06 4.32
C ASN A 184 21.27 4.78 5.74
N PRO A 185 22.32 5.48 6.21
CA PRO A 185 22.86 5.33 7.55
C PRO A 185 21.85 5.55 8.69
N GLY A 186 20.75 6.27 8.42
CA GLY A 186 19.65 6.49 9.38
C GLY A 186 18.46 5.54 9.21
N GLY A 187 18.47 4.65 8.21
CA GLY A 187 17.36 3.77 7.85
C GLY A 187 17.62 2.32 8.21
N GLY A 188 16.66 1.68 8.89
CA GLY A 188 16.70 0.24 9.20
C GLY A 188 15.50 -0.54 8.67
N HIS A 189 14.43 0.14 8.25
CA HIS A 189 13.20 -0.52 7.81
C HIS A 189 13.42 -1.33 6.53
N GLY A 190 14.01 -0.73 5.50
CA GLY A 190 14.31 -1.41 4.23
C GLY A 190 15.27 -2.59 4.37
N LEU A 191 16.27 -2.49 5.26
CA LEU A 191 17.13 -3.62 5.62
C LEU A 191 16.30 -4.76 6.24
N GLY A 192 15.45 -4.43 7.22
CA GLY A 192 14.64 -5.42 7.92
C GLY A 192 13.65 -6.13 6.99
N THR A 193 12.93 -5.40 6.14
CA THR A 193 11.98 -6.01 5.18
C THR A 193 12.71 -6.81 4.09
N ALA A 194 13.88 -6.36 3.62
CA ALA A 194 14.70 -7.14 2.69
C ALA A 194 15.20 -8.46 3.29
N SER A 195 15.57 -8.47 4.57
CA SER A 195 16.01 -9.70 5.25
C SER A 195 14.90 -10.77 5.29
N VAL A 196 13.67 -10.37 5.60
CA VAL A 196 12.50 -11.28 5.59
C VAL A 196 12.21 -11.82 4.19
N MET A 197 12.44 -11.02 3.14
CA MET A 197 12.27 -11.47 1.75
C MET A 197 13.31 -12.49 1.34
N ALA A 198 14.60 -12.19 1.53
CA ALA A 198 15.66 -12.83 0.76
C ALA A 198 16.99 -13.01 1.50
N SER A 199 17.04 -12.89 2.83
CA SER A 199 18.25 -13.29 3.58
C SER A 199 18.67 -14.71 3.18
N PRO A 200 19.98 -14.97 2.95
CA PRO A 200 20.45 -16.29 2.55
C PRO A 200 20.09 -17.37 3.57
N TYR A 201 19.72 -18.55 3.05
CA TYR A 201 19.55 -19.73 3.89
C TYR A 201 20.90 -20.10 4.51
N SER A 202 20.95 -20.26 5.83
CA SER A 202 22.17 -20.54 6.60
C SER A 202 23.27 -19.45 6.48
N GLY A 203 22.92 -18.23 6.88
CA GLY A 203 23.87 -17.13 7.10
C GLY A 203 25.05 -17.51 8.02
N PRO A 204 26.10 -16.67 8.12
CA PRO A 204 27.31 -17.00 8.86
C PRO A 204 27.04 -17.16 10.36
N SER A 205 26.82 -18.39 10.81
CA SER A 205 26.81 -18.71 12.24
C SER A 205 28.24 -19.01 12.68
N ALA A 206 28.84 -18.10 13.45
CA ALA A 206 29.89 -18.51 14.36
C ALA A 206 29.27 -19.39 15.46
N ASP A 207 30.02 -20.34 16.03
CA ASP A 207 29.56 -21.19 17.12
C ASP A 207 28.85 -20.37 18.23
N GLY A 208 27.53 -20.53 18.40
CA GLY A 208 26.70 -19.67 19.26
C GLY A 208 25.20 -19.73 18.94
N PRO A 209 24.33 -18.94 19.64
CA PRO A 209 22.91 -18.83 19.29
C PRO A 209 22.74 -18.31 17.87
N LYS A 210 21.60 -18.62 17.21
CA LYS A 210 21.32 -18.13 15.85
C LYS A 210 21.31 -16.61 15.83
N LEU A 211 22.22 -16.00 15.06
CA LEU A 211 22.37 -14.54 14.92
C LEU A 211 21.92 -14.03 13.54
N PHE A 212 21.16 -14.82 12.79
CA PHE A 212 20.74 -14.52 11.42
C PHE A 212 19.27 -14.89 11.16
N VAL A 213 18.64 -14.24 10.18
CA VAL A 213 17.26 -14.51 9.74
C VAL A 213 17.29 -15.27 8.43
N ASP A 214 16.44 -16.28 8.26
CA ASP A 214 16.25 -16.91 6.94
C ASP A 214 15.14 -16.17 6.17
N GLY A 215 15.47 -15.67 4.98
CA GLY A 215 14.49 -15.06 4.08
C GLY A 215 13.60 -16.11 3.44
N VAL A 216 12.38 -15.72 3.05
CA VAL A 216 11.42 -16.63 2.42
C VAL A 216 11.89 -17.13 1.04
N ALA A 217 12.52 -16.26 0.25
CA ALA A 217 13.07 -16.56 -1.06
C ALA A 217 14.59 -16.25 -1.09
N PRO A 218 15.43 -17.11 -0.47
CA PRO A 218 16.84 -16.81 -0.21
C PRO A 218 17.71 -16.65 -1.48
N LYS A 219 17.18 -17.02 -2.65
CA LYS A 219 17.85 -16.87 -3.95
C LYS A 219 17.18 -15.88 -4.90
N ALA A 220 16.15 -15.16 -4.45
CA ALA A 220 15.63 -14.02 -5.18
C ALA A 220 16.61 -12.85 -5.09
N GLU A 221 16.67 -12.04 -6.14
CA GLU A 221 17.48 -10.83 -6.18
C GLU A 221 16.67 -9.61 -5.73
N VAL A 222 17.16 -8.87 -4.75
CA VAL A 222 16.48 -7.67 -4.23
C VAL A 222 17.16 -6.42 -4.79
N ILE A 223 16.39 -5.61 -5.51
CA ILE A 223 16.81 -4.33 -6.08
C ILE A 223 16.30 -3.20 -5.19
N PRO A 224 17.18 -2.51 -4.46
CA PRO A 224 16.77 -1.45 -3.55
C PRO A 224 16.32 -0.19 -4.29
N LEU A 225 15.20 0.39 -3.87
CA LEU A 225 14.70 1.68 -4.37
C LEU A 225 14.41 2.58 -3.17
N ARG A 226 15.24 3.61 -2.93
CA ARG A 226 15.06 4.48 -1.74
C ARG A 226 14.06 5.58 -2.05
N VAL A 227 12.93 5.60 -1.35
CA VAL A 227 11.83 6.56 -1.56
C VAL A 227 11.41 7.29 -0.29
N ALA A 228 11.84 6.80 0.88
CA ALA A 228 11.49 7.36 2.19
C ALA A 228 12.72 7.86 2.96
N LYS A 229 12.54 8.96 3.70
CA LYS A 229 13.54 9.48 4.65
C LYS A 229 13.42 8.74 5.99
N PRO A 230 14.52 8.60 6.75
CA PRO A 230 14.46 8.01 8.08
C PRO A 230 13.74 8.94 9.07
N THR A 231 12.90 8.36 9.92
CA THR A 231 12.31 9.07 11.07
C THR A 231 13.01 8.57 12.34
N LEU A 232 13.79 9.45 12.97
CA LEU A 232 14.29 9.23 14.31
C LEU A 232 13.07 9.34 15.28
N PHE A 233 12.83 8.31 16.09
CA PHE A 233 11.98 8.32 17.31
C PHE A 233 10.49 7.94 17.26
N VAL A 234 9.92 7.45 16.15
CA VAL A 234 8.54 6.91 16.18
C VAL A 234 8.53 5.50 15.59
N PRO A 235 7.91 4.49 16.24
CA PRO A 235 7.60 3.20 15.60
C PRO A 235 6.65 3.50 14.44
N SER A 236 7.25 3.75 13.28
CA SER A 236 6.56 4.47 12.23
C SER A 236 5.46 3.56 11.68
N PRO A 237 4.21 4.02 11.62
CA PRO A 237 3.27 3.42 10.70
C PRO A 237 3.89 3.50 9.31
N VAL A 238 3.46 2.59 8.43
CA VAL A 238 3.75 2.44 7.00
C VAL A 238 3.63 3.75 6.17
N LEU A 239 3.34 4.88 6.82
CA LEU A 239 3.04 6.22 6.33
C LEU A 239 4.25 7.14 6.53
N PHE A 240 5.33 6.91 5.79
CA PHE A 240 6.49 7.81 5.86
C PHE A 240 6.17 9.15 5.19
N ASN A 241 7.02 10.16 5.40
CA ASN A 241 7.11 11.37 4.58
C ASN A 241 7.61 11.03 3.14
N VAL A 242 6.96 10.06 2.51
CA VAL A 242 7.16 9.65 1.13
C VAL A 242 6.46 10.68 0.29
N GLY A 243 7.20 11.24 -0.65
CA GLY A 243 6.53 11.89 -1.75
C GLY A 243 5.82 10.82 -2.55
N VAL A 244 4.48 10.87 -2.67
CA VAL A 244 3.75 9.92 -3.53
C VAL A 244 4.30 9.92 -4.97
N ASP A 245 4.83 11.06 -5.41
CA ASP A 245 5.65 11.22 -6.62
C ASP A 245 6.86 10.28 -6.64
N ARG A 246 7.65 10.20 -5.56
CA ARG A 246 8.81 9.30 -5.48
C ARG A 246 8.44 7.83 -5.52
N LEU A 247 7.36 7.44 -4.83
CA LEU A 247 6.88 6.05 -4.88
C LEU A 247 6.43 5.72 -6.32
N ARG A 248 5.63 6.58 -6.93
CA ARG A 248 5.21 6.44 -8.34
C ARG A 248 6.41 6.30 -9.27
N ASP A 249 7.38 7.20 -9.15
CA ASP A 249 8.57 7.23 -10.02
C ASP A 249 9.44 5.97 -9.81
N SER A 250 9.54 5.46 -8.57
CA SER A 250 10.25 4.21 -8.28
C SER A 250 9.59 2.98 -8.89
N ILE A 251 8.26 2.93 -8.97
CA ILE A 251 7.53 1.86 -9.65
C ILE A 251 7.79 1.95 -11.16
N GLY A 252 7.78 3.17 -11.72
CA GLY A 252 8.16 3.40 -13.12
C GLY A 252 9.58 2.91 -13.43
N PHE A 253 10.54 3.20 -12.56
CA PHE A 253 11.91 2.71 -12.68
C PHE A 253 12.00 1.18 -12.57
N ALA A 254 11.25 0.57 -11.64
CA ALA A 254 11.16 -0.87 -11.47
C ALA A 254 10.62 -1.57 -12.74
N ILE A 255 9.61 -0.98 -13.40
CA ILE A 255 9.10 -1.44 -14.70
C ILE A 255 10.23 -1.42 -15.74
N GLN A 256 10.99 -0.32 -15.83
CA GLN A 256 12.11 -0.23 -16.78
C GLN A 256 13.22 -1.23 -16.51
N ARG A 257 13.44 -1.57 -15.24
CA ARG A 257 14.37 -2.63 -14.82
C ARG A 257 13.80 -4.04 -15.02
N ARG A 258 12.55 -4.16 -15.49
CA ARG A 258 11.85 -5.43 -15.74
C ARG A 258 11.85 -6.33 -14.50
N VAL A 259 11.66 -5.74 -13.32
CA VAL A 259 11.49 -6.54 -12.11
C VAL A 259 10.25 -7.43 -12.24
N HIS A 260 10.19 -8.50 -11.46
CA HIS A 260 9.08 -9.46 -11.53
C HIS A 260 8.09 -9.27 -10.39
N VAL A 261 8.58 -8.78 -9.25
CA VAL A 261 7.79 -8.47 -8.05
C VAL A 261 8.16 -7.07 -7.57
N ILE A 262 7.18 -6.30 -7.10
CA ILE A 262 7.40 -5.05 -6.37
C ILE A 262 6.82 -5.20 -4.97
N SER A 263 7.67 -5.03 -3.95
CA SER A 263 7.28 -5.09 -2.53
C SER A 263 7.21 -3.69 -1.97
N ILE A 264 6.03 -3.25 -1.54
CA ILE A 264 5.79 -1.87 -1.05
C ILE A 264 5.38 -1.93 0.41
N SER A 265 6.34 -1.83 1.31
CA SER A 265 6.11 -1.74 2.74
C SER A 265 5.84 -0.28 3.18
N LEU A 266 5.07 0.43 2.36
CA LEU A 266 4.76 1.86 2.46
C LEU A 266 3.27 2.07 2.14
N GLY A 267 2.72 3.19 2.58
CA GLY A 267 1.31 3.49 2.46
C GLY A 267 1.04 4.97 2.62
N TRP A 268 -0.05 5.43 2.02
CA TRP A 268 -0.43 6.83 1.98
C TRP A 268 -1.91 7.06 1.65
N LEU A 269 -2.23 8.32 1.35
CA LEU A 269 -3.43 8.74 0.65
C LEU A 269 -3.42 8.24 -0.80
N PRO A 270 -4.61 7.99 -1.36
CA PRO A 270 -4.74 7.61 -2.76
C PRO A 270 -4.29 8.75 -3.69
N ASN A 271 -3.70 8.39 -4.82
CA ASN A 271 -3.33 9.32 -5.88
C ASN A 271 -3.52 8.68 -7.26
N ALA A 272 -4.09 9.43 -8.20
CA ALA A 272 -4.40 8.93 -9.54
C ALA A 272 -3.14 8.53 -10.34
N GLY A 273 -2.06 9.32 -10.25
CA GLY A 273 -0.78 9.00 -10.90
C GLY A 273 -0.15 7.72 -10.38
N LEU A 274 -0.16 7.52 -9.05
CA LEU A 274 0.31 6.28 -8.43
C LEU A 274 -0.53 5.07 -8.89
N HIS A 275 -1.86 5.22 -8.95
CA HIS A 275 -2.73 4.13 -9.41
C HIS A 275 -2.44 3.75 -10.87
N ARG A 276 -2.29 4.76 -11.76
CA ARG A 276 -1.97 4.54 -13.17
C ARG A 276 -0.66 3.77 -13.38
N ILE A 277 0.39 4.09 -12.62
CA ILE A 277 1.67 3.38 -12.75
C ILE A 277 1.61 1.95 -12.18
N ILE A 278 0.81 1.72 -11.15
CA ILE A 278 0.54 0.36 -10.63
C ILE A 278 -0.20 -0.48 -11.66
N GLN A 279 -1.24 0.08 -12.29
CA GLN A 279 -1.94 -0.58 -13.38
C GLN A 279 -1.00 -0.92 -14.55
N GLN A 280 -0.04 -0.04 -14.85
CA GLN A 280 0.98 -0.33 -15.84
C GLN A 280 1.90 -1.48 -15.40
N ALA A 281 2.41 -1.47 -14.16
CA ALA A 281 3.24 -2.56 -13.63
C ALA A 281 2.52 -3.91 -13.75
N VAL A 282 1.24 -3.97 -13.38
CA VAL A 282 0.44 -5.18 -13.48
C VAL A 282 0.20 -5.60 -14.93
N ARG A 283 -0.08 -4.67 -15.85
CA ARG A 283 -0.17 -4.96 -17.30
C ARG A 283 1.14 -5.53 -17.87
N GLU A 284 2.29 -5.12 -17.32
CA GLU A 284 3.62 -5.65 -17.66
C GLU A 284 3.94 -6.98 -16.92
N ASN A 285 2.94 -7.64 -16.32
CA ASN A 285 3.06 -8.89 -15.57
C ASN A 285 4.04 -8.81 -14.39
N ILE A 286 4.07 -7.66 -13.71
CA ILE A 286 4.77 -7.47 -12.45
C ILE A 286 3.76 -7.65 -11.30
N ILE A 287 4.11 -8.49 -10.32
CA ILE A 287 3.28 -8.71 -9.13
C ILE A 287 3.56 -7.56 -8.15
N VAL A 288 2.54 -6.76 -7.82
CA VAL A 288 2.67 -5.66 -6.84
C VAL A 288 2.04 -6.09 -5.52
N ILE A 289 2.79 -5.98 -4.43
CA ILE A 289 2.37 -6.41 -3.08
C ILE A 289 2.58 -5.24 -2.14
N ALA A 290 1.57 -4.92 -1.31
CA ALA A 290 1.65 -3.79 -0.39
C ALA A 290 1.09 -4.07 1.00
N ALA A 291 1.58 -3.30 1.96
CA ALA A 291 1.14 -3.33 3.34
C ALA A 291 -0.30 -2.78 3.47
N ALA A 292 -1.13 -3.43 4.29
CA ALA A 292 -2.47 -2.94 4.57
C ALA A 292 -2.47 -1.63 5.40
N GLY A 293 -1.41 -1.39 6.16
CA GLY A 293 -1.26 -0.23 7.05
C GLY A 293 -1.13 -0.63 8.51
N ASN A 294 -0.58 0.29 9.31
CA ASN A 294 -0.44 0.10 10.75
C ASN A 294 -1.24 1.19 11.48
N TYR A 295 -1.87 0.82 12.59
CA TYR A 295 -2.71 1.65 13.45
C TYR A 295 -3.98 2.18 12.79
N THR A 296 -4.23 1.95 11.50
CA THR A 296 -5.35 2.54 10.74
C THR A 296 -6.70 1.84 10.88
N GLY A 297 -6.77 0.76 11.65
CA GLY A 297 -8.00 0.03 11.96
C GLY A 297 -8.72 -0.43 10.68
N PRO A 298 -9.97 -0.03 10.43
CA PRO A 298 -10.74 -0.47 9.25
C PRO A 298 -10.37 0.25 7.94
N ILE A 299 -9.31 1.08 7.94
CA ILE A 299 -8.85 1.81 6.76
C ILE A 299 -7.57 1.17 6.26
N VAL A 300 -7.67 0.45 5.14
CA VAL A 300 -6.52 -0.02 4.38
C VAL A 300 -5.92 1.16 3.62
N VAL A 301 -4.60 1.34 3.72
CA VAL A 301 -3.89 2.48 3.09
C VAL A 301 -3.53 2.18 1.64
N TRP A 302 -3.23 3.22 0.85
CA TRP A 302 -2.82 3.06 -0.55
C TRP A 302 -1.30 2.95 -0.66
N PRO A 303 -0.73 2.04 -1.48
CA PRO A 303 -1.39 1.39 -2.60
C PRO A 303 -2.15 0.08 -2.26
N GLY A 304 -2.08 -0.43 -1.04
CA GLY A 304 -2.78 -1.68 -0.67
C GLY A 304 -4.30 -1.66 -0.87
N ALA A 305 -4.93 -0.50 -0.89
CA ALA A 305 -6.35 -0.37 -1.21
C ALA A 305 -6.68 -0.35 -2.72
N TYR A 306 -5.70 -0.45 -3.63
CA TYR A 306 -5.95 -0.62 -5.07
C TYR A 306 -6.20 -2.08 -5.42
N ASP A 307 -7.17 -2.34 -6.30
CA ASP A 307 -7.59 -3.70 -6.66
C ASP A 307 -6.51 -4.50 -7.40
N GLU A 308 -5.56 -3.82 -8.04
CA GLU A 308 -4.44 -4.44 -8.74
C GLU A 308 -3.34 -4.96 -7.79
N VAL A 309 -3.39 -4.58 -6.51
CA VAL A 309 -2.35 -4.86 -5.52
C VAL A 309 -2.74 -6.03 -4.63
N VAL A 310 -1.76 -6.90 -4.32
CA VAL A 310 -1.91 -7.96 -3.32
C VAL A 310 -1.63 -7.37 -1.93
N THR A 311 -2.63 -7.40 -1.05
CA THR A 311 -2.58 -6.61 0.19
C THR A 311 -2.53 -7.44 1.45
N MET A 312 -1.56 -7.13 2.33
CA MET A 312 -1.21 -7.97 3.46
C MET A 312 -1.52 -7.33 4.81
N ALA A 313 -2.32 -8.03 5.62
CA ALA A 313 -2.47 -7.79 7.05
C ALA A 313 -1.50 -8.67 7.87
N ALA A 314 -1.36 -8.38 9.16
CA ALA A 314 -0.36 -9.01 10.04
C ALA A 314 -0.96 -9.82 11.20
N CYS A 315 -0.29 -10.92 11.55
CA CYS A 315 -0.52 -11.74 12.73
C CYS A 315 0.79 -12.05 13.47
N ASN A 316 0.68 -12.62 14.69
CA ASN A 316 1.83 -13.15 15.44
C ASN A 316 2.03 -14.66 15.26
N ALA A 317 3.07 -15.17 15.92
CA ALA A 317 3.45 -16.59 15.95
C ALA A 317 2.38 -17.53 16.53
N SER A 318 1.36 -16.99 17.23
CA SER A 318 0.18 -17.74 17.72
C SER A 318 -1.03 -17.64 16.79
N ALA A 319 -0.81 -17.17 15.54
CA ALA A 319 -1.85 -16.94 14.54
C ALA A 319 -2.99 -16.03 15.05
N GLN A 320 -2.69 -15.09 15.97
CA GLN A 320 -3.63 -14.06 16.39
C GLN A 320 -3.41 -12.79 15.57
N PRO A 321 -4.48 -12.05 15.22
CA PRO A 321 -4.33 -10.77 14.52
C PRO A 321 -3.47 -9.82 15.33
N TRP A 322 -2.55 -9.14 14.66
CA TRP A 322 -1.79 -8.08 15.30
C TRP A 322 -2.70 -6.89 15.57
N ALA A 323 -2.78 -6.45 16.83
CA ALA A 323 -3.74 -5.43 17.27
C ALA A 323 -3.61 -4.09 16.54
N PHE A 324 -2.44 -3.82 15.94
CA PHE A 324 -2.16 -2.60 15.19
C PHE A 324 -2.18 -2.80 13.66
N SER A 325 -2.56 -3.96 13.15
CA SER A 325 -2.75 -4.15 11.70
C SER A 325 -4.03 -3.45 11.22
N ALA A 326 -3.97 -2.83 10.04
CA ALA A 326 -5.19 -2.55 9.30
C ALA A 326 -5.89 -3.85 8.87
N TRP A 327 -7.21 -3.76 8.72
CA TRP A 327 -8.08 -4.81 8.22
C TRP A 327 -9.19 -4.20 7.36
N GLY A 328 -9.79 -4.99 6.48
CA GLY A 328 -10.81 -4.49 5.56
C GLY A 328 -10.93 -5.31 4.28
N LYS A 329 -11.92 -4.97 3.46
CA LYS A 329 -12.24 -5.69 2.20
C LYS A 329 -11.08 -5.82 1.21
N ALA A 330 -10.14 -4.86 1.24
CA ALA A 330 -8.97 -4.86 0.37
C ALA A 330 -7.88 -5.84 0.80
N VAL A 331 -7.91 -6.35 2.04
CA VAL A 331 -6.93 -7.33 2.52
C VAL A 331 -7.12 -8.66 1.79
N ASP A 332 -6.04 -9.17 1.20
CA ASP A 332 -6.05 -10.44 0.50
C ASP A 332 -5.79 -11.63 1.40
N ALA A 333 -4.79 -11.50 2.27
CA ALA A 333 -4.43 -12.53 3.21
C ALA A 333 -3.71 -11.91 4.42
N THR A 334 -3.47 -12.74 5.43
CA THR A 334 -2.72 -12.36 6.62
C THR A 334 -1.45 -13.19 6.74
N GLY A 335 -0.34 -12.55 7.10
CA GLY A 335 0.95 -13.21 7.30
C GLY A 335 1.68 -12.74 8.57
N PRO A 336 2.85 -13.34 8.85
CA PRO A 336 3.72 -12.95 9.97
C PRO A 336 4.04 -11.46 9.96
N GLY A 337 3.71 -10.76 11.05
CA GLY A 337 3.99 -9.32 11.14
C GLY A 337 4.11 -8.75 12.55
N GLU A 338 3.88 -9.52 13.61
CA GLU A 338 4.17 -9.11 14.99
C GLU A 338 5.34 -9.92 15.56
N ASN A 339 6.35 -9.24 16.11
CA ASN A 339 7.57 -9.83 16.66
C ASN A 339 8.34 -10.71 15.66
N VAL A 340 8.36 -10.28 14.40
CA VAL A 340 9.14 -10.94 13.32
C VAL A 340 10.62 -10.59 13.52
N TRP A 341 11.48 -11.59 13.45
CA TRP A 341 12.93 -11.37 13.48
C TRP A 341 13.40 -10.81 12.15
N VAL A 342 14.20 -9.74 12.22
CA VAL A 342 14.70 -9.01 11.06
C VAL A 342 16.15 -8.58 11.26
N ALA A 343 16.85 -8.37 10.16
CA ALA A 343 18.15 -7.72 10.16
C ALA A 343 18.04 -6.29 10.72
N GLN A 344 19.05 -5.90 11.49
CA GLN A 344 19.20 -4.61 12.13
C GLN A 344 20.60 -4.04 11.84
N PRO A 345 20.81 -2.72 12.03
CA PRO A 345 22.12 -2.10 11.88
C PRO A 345 23.22 -2.81 12.67
N ALA A 346 24.44 -2.77 12.13
CA ALA A 346 25.65 -3.39 12.71
C ALA A 346 25.57 -4.93 12.81
N ASP A 347 25.04 -5.58 11.77
CA ASP A 347 24.95 -7.05 11.62
C ASP A 347 24.29 -7.73 12.84
N LYS A 348 23.20 -7.12 13.30
CA LYS A 348 22.38 -7.68 14.38
C LYS A 348 21.08 -8.20 13.80
N VAL A 349 20.41 -9.04 14.57
CA VAL A 349 19.02 -9.41 14.35
C VAL A 349 18.21 -9.06 15.59
N GLY A 350 16.93 -8.73 15.38
CA GLY A 350 16.00 -8.49 16.48
C GLY A 350 14.57 -8.46 15.99
N GLN A 351 13.63 -8.40 16.93
CA GLN A 351 12.21 -8.42 16.61
C GLN A 351 11.70 -7.04 16.19
N SER A 352 10.78 -7.03 15.23
CA SER A 352 10.04 -5.85 14.81
C SER A 352 8.62 -6.23 14.41
N SER A 353 7.72 -5.24 14.41
CA SER A 353 6.29 -5.44 14.14
C SER A 353 5.78 -4.45 13.10
N GLY A 354 4.98 -4.93 12.14
CA GLY A 354 4.49 -4.18 11.00
C GLY A 354 3.82 -5.06 9.94
N THR A 355 2.78 -4.54 9.28
CA THR A 355 2.27 -5.14 8.04
C THR A 355 3.31 -5.18 6.92
N SER A 356 4.37 -4.37 7.03
CA SER A 356 5.61 -4.45 6.24
C SER A 356 6.21 -5.86 6.19
N TYR A 357 6.25 -6.59 7.32
CA TYR A 357 6.89 -7.91 7.35
C TYR A 357 5.99 -9.00 6.75
N ALA A 358 4.68 -8.86 6.85
CA ALA A 358 3.74 -9.72 6.13
C ALA A 358 3.85 -9.49 4.61
N THR A 359 4.01 -8.23 4.20
CA THR A 359 4.25 -7.82 2.81
C THR A 359 5.54 -8.42 2.26
N ALA A 360 6.65 -8.26 2.99
CA ALA A 360 7.94 -8.86 2.66
C ALA A 360 7.84 -10.40 2.56
N THR A 361 7.17 -11.04 3.53
CA THR A 361 6.96 -12.50 3.50
C THR A 361 6.27 -12.93 2.20
N VAL A 362 5.19 -12.27 1.80
CA VAL A 362 4.45 -12.63 0.57
C VAL A 362 5.18 -12.24 -0.71
N ALA A 363 6.00 -11.18 -0.70
CA ALA A 363 6.91 -10.90 -1.80
C ALA A 363 7.92 -12.02 -2.03
N GLY A 364 8.45 -12.61 -0.95
CA GLY A 364 9.21 -13.85 -1.02
C GLY A 364 8.40 -15.01 -1.60
N ILE A 365 7.16 -15.24 -1.13
CA ILE A 365 6.29 -16.30 -1.67
C ILE A 365 6.01 -16.11 -3.17
N ALA A 366 5.77 -14.86 -3.62
CA ALA A 366 5.59 -14.56 -5.03
C ALA A 366 6.84 -14.91 -5.86
N ALA A 367 8.03 -14.63 -5.33
CA ALA A 367 9.27 -15.03 -5.97
C ALA A 367 9.46 -16.55 -6.02
N LEU A 368 9.12 -17.27 -4.94
CA LEU A 368 9.10 -18.73 -4.93
C LEU A 368 8.14 -19.28 -6.01
N TRP A 369 6.93 -18.72 -6.10
CA TRP A 369 5.90 -19.15 -7.03
C TRP A 369 6.31 -18.95 -8.50
N LEU A 370 6.86 -17.78 -8.82
CA LEU A 370 7.37 -17.47 -10.16
C LEU A 370 8.53 -18.38 -10.56
N ALA A 371 9.47 -18.63 -9.65
CA ALA A 371 10.62 -19.51 -9.91
C ALA A 371 10.17 -20.97 -10.08
N HIS A 372 9.25 -21.44 -9.24
CA HIS A 372 8.81 -22.83 -9.22
C HIS A 372 8.08 -23.24 -10.50
N HIS A 373 7.15 -22.41 -10.98
CA HIS A 373 6.42 -22.68 -12.23
C HIS A 373 7.18 -22.25 -13.49
N GLY A 374 8.26 -21.48 -13.33
CA GLY A 374 8.99 -20.83 -14.42
C GLY A 374 8.20 -19.65 -14.97
N ARG A 375 8.70 -18.43 -14.73
CA ARG A 375 8.04 -17.18 -15.15
C ARG A 375 7.66 -17.17 -16.63
N ASP A 376 8.52 -17.64 -17.53
CA ASP A 376 8.24 -17.67 -18.97
C ASP A 376 7.11 -18.64 -19.31
N ASN A 377 6.98 -19.77 -18.60
CA ASN A 377 5.87 -20.70 -18.77
C ASN A 377 4.55 -20.07 -18.31
N LEU A 378 4.57 -19.33 -17.21
CA LEU A 378 3.42 -18.58 -16.72
C LEU A 378 2.99 -17.51 -17.73
N LEU A 379 3.94 -16.73 -18.25
CA LEU A 379 3.66 -15.73 -19.29
C LEU A 379 3.07 -16.36 -20.55
N ALA A 380 3.59 -17.51 -20.98
CA ALA A 380 3.05 -18.24 -22.14
C ALA A 380 1.64 -18.78 -21.86
N LYS A 381 1.38 -19.35 -20.68
CA LYS A 381 0.05 -19.89 -20.31
C LYS A 381 -1.03 -18.82 -20.28
N TYR A 382 -0.71 -17.61 -19.81
CA TYR A 382 -1.67 -16.53 -19.62
C TYR A 382 -1.54 -15.40 -20.66
N GLN A 383 -0.85 -15.65 -21.78
CA GLN A 383 -0.68 -14.66 -22.83
C GLN A 383 -2.03 -14.18 -23.38
N GLY A 384 -2.25 -12.86 -23.37
CA GLY A 384 -3.51 -12.26 -23.82
C GLY A 384 -4.69 -12.45 -22.83
N GLY A 385 -4.44 -13.04 -21.67
CA GLY A 385 -5.41 -13.24 -20.59
C GLY A 385 -5.06 -12.40 -19.34
N PRO A 386 -5.36 -12.90 -18.13
CA PRO A 386 -5.13 -12.18 -16.89
C PRO A 386 -3.63 -11.97 -16.62
N ALA A 387 -3.31 -10.85 -15.99
CA ALA A 387 -1.94 -10.55 -15.58
C ALA A 387 -1.46 -11.52 -14.49
N LEU A 388 -0.15 -11.77 -14.42
CA LEU A 388 0.43 -12.65 -13.39
C LEU A 388 0.09 -12.22 -11.95
N ALA A 389 -0.07 -10.92 -11.69
CA ALA A 389 -0.53 -10.42 -10.39
C ALA A 389 -1.93 -10.95 -10.02
N GLN A 390 -2.85 -11.00 -10.98
CA GLN A 390 -4.21 -11.51 -10.78
C GLN A 390 -4.21 -13.02 -10.56
N VAL A 391 -3.40 -13.75 -11.35
CA VAL A 391 -3.22 -15.21 -11.19
C VAL A 391 -2.67 -15.52 -9.80
N PHE A 392 -1.56 -14.87 -9.41
CA PHE A 392 -0.92 -15.08 -8.12
C PHE A 392 -1.86 -14.73 -6.97
N ARG A 393 -2.57 -13.59 -7.05
CA ARG A 393 -3.56 -13.18 -6.04
C ARG A 393 -4.65 -14.24 -5.85
N HIS A 394 -5.17 -14.82 -6.93
CA HIS A 394 -6.15 -15.89 -6.88
C HIS A 394 -5.59 -17.13 -6.18
N VAL A 395 -4.42 -17.61 -6.62
CA VAL A 395 -3.77 -18.80 -6.05
C VAL A 395 -3.48 -18.58 -4.57
N LEU A 396 -2.83 -17.48 -4.20
CA LEU A 396 -2.50 -17.12 -2.82
C LEU A 396 -3.74 -17.22 -1.91
N ARG A 397 -4.84 -16.57 -2.31
CA ARG A 397 -6.09 -16.56 -1.54
C ARG A 397 -6.71 -17.96 -1.44
N ALA A 398 -6.71 -18.72 -2.52
CA ALA A 398 -7.29 -20.07 -2.57
C ALA A 398 -6.50 -21.07 -1.72
N THR A 399 -5.20 -20.83 -1.50
CA THR A 399 -4.29 -21.74 -0.80
C THR A 399 -3.99 -21.33 0.65
N CYS A 400 -4.60 -20.24 1.14
CA CYS A 400 -4.44 -19.85 2.54
C CYS A 400 -4.97 -20.95 3.48
N ASP A 401 -4.26 -21.16 4.60
CA ASP A 401 -4.76 -22.01 5.67
C ASP A 401 -6.01 -21.33 6.28
N SER A 402 -7.08 -22.11 6.47
CA SER A 402 -8.36 -21.60 6.99
C SER A 402 -8.21 -20.97 8.36
N TRP A 403 -8.78 -19.78 8.53
CA TRP A 403 -8.60 -18.98 9.75
C TRP A 403 -9.92 -18.31 10.14
N PRO A 404 -10.43 -18.48 11.38
CA PRO A 404 -11.73 -17.92 11.78
C PRO A 404 -11.84 -16.39 11.59
N GLN A 405 -10.74 -15.68 11.77
CA GLN A 405 -10.65 -14.22 11.67
C GLN A 405 -10.84 -13.73 10.23
N SER A 406 -10.73 -14.59 9.22
CA SER A 406 -11.08 -14.27 7.83
C SER A 406 -12.53 -13.78 7.67
N GLN A 407 -13.44 -14.24 8.53
CA GLN A 407 -14.84 -13.76 8.54
C GLN A 407 -14.97 -12.30 9.02
N LEU A 408 -13.91 -11.74 9.61
CA LEU A 408 -13.85 -10.39 10.17
C LEU A 408 -12.99 -9.45 9.31
N ALA A 409 -12.94 -9.68 8.00
CA ALA A 409 -12.21 -8.87 7.02
C ALA A 409 -10.67 -8.85 7.19
N TRP A 410 -10.09 -9.99 7.59
CA TRP A 410 -8.63 -10.21 7.65
C TRP A 410 -8.08 -10.99 6.43
N GLY A 411 -8.76 -10.91 5.30
CA GLY A 411 -8.40 -11.64 4.08
C GLY A 411 -8.79 -13.11 4.10
N ALA A 412 -8.32 -13.87 3.10
CA ALA A 412 -8.74 -15.24 2.83
C ALA A 412 -8.28 -16.27 3.87
N GLY A 413 -7.21 -15.97 4.63
CA GLY A 413 -6.66 -16.85 5.65
C GLY A 413 -5.19 -16.54 5.94
N LEU A 414 -4.50 -17.51 6.52
CA LEU A 414 -3.07 -17.43 6.81
C LEU A 414 -2.27 -17.90 5.59
N VAL A 415 -1.26 -17.14 5.18
CA VAL A 415 -0.48 -17.48 4.00
C VAL A 415 0.34 -18.76 4.17
N ASN A 416 0.38 -19.58 3.13
CA ASN A 416 1.05 -20.89 3.11
C ASN A 416 1.80 -21.05 1.78
N ALA A 417 3.13 -20.91 1.82
CA ALA A 417 4.00 -20.94 0.64
C ALA A 417 3.95 -22.28 -0.07
N LYS A 418 4.03 -23.40 0.67
CA LYS A 418 4.00 -24.74 0.11
C LYS A 418 2.71 -24.98 -0.68
N ALA A 419 1.56 -24.69 -0.07
CA ALA A 419 0.27 -24.87 -0.73
C ALA A 419 0.13 -23.96 -1.96
N CYS A 420 0.65 -22.73 -1.89
CA CYS A 420 0.66 -21.79 -3.01
C CYS A 420 1.45 -22.33 -4.22
N LEU A 421 2.60 -22.98 -3.99
CA LEU A 421 3.43 -23.57 -5.05
C LEU A 421 2.88 -24.91 -5.58
N GLU A 422 2.29 -25.75 -4.72
CA GLU A 422 1.73 -27.06 -5.12
C GLU A 422 0.39 -26.94 -5.85
N ALA A 423 -0.31 -25.82 -5.70
CA ALA A 423 -1.63 -25.65 -6.27
C ALA A 423 -1.60 -25.72 -7.80
N PRO A 424 -2.60 -26.39 -8.42
CA PRO A 424 -2.74 -26.37 -9.86
C PRO A 424 -2.97 -24.93 -10.33
N LEU A 425 -2.31 -24.57 -11.44
CA LEU A 425 -2.48 -23.26 -12.05
C LEU A 425 -3.92 -23.13 -12.61
N PRO A 426 -4.68 -22.10 -12.21
CA PRO A 426 -6.09 -21.96 -12.59
C PRO A 426 -6.26 -21.76 -14.10
N ASP A 427 -7.46 -22.07 -14.60
CA ASP A 427 -7.83 -21.80 -15.98
C ASP A 427 -8.32 -20.37 -16.16
N VAL A 428 -8.14 -19.80 -17.36
CA VAL A 428 -8.47 -18.40 -17.66
C VAL A 428 -9.95 -18.09 -17.36
N THR A 429 -10.87 -19.01 -17.65
CA THR A 429 -12.31 -18.82 -17.40
C THR A 429 -12.66 -18.74 -15.91
N GLU A 430 -11.89 -19.42 -15.06
CA GLU A 430 -12.04 -19.32 -13.59
C GLU A 430 -11.65 -17.92 -13.12
N LEU A 431 -10.54 -17.39 -13.66
CA LEU A 431 -10.01 -16.08 -13.33
C LEU A 431 -10.90 -14.95 -13.83
N GLU A 432 -11.48 -15.05 -15.03
CA GLU A 432 -12.42 -14.03 -15.55
C GLU A 432 -13.63 -13.85 -14.62
N SER A 433 -14.14 -14.94 -14.05
CA SER A 433 -15.25 -14.91 -13.09
C SER A 433 -14.85 -14.30 -11.74
N PHE A 434 -13.60 -14.51 -11.32
CA PHE A 434 -13.01 -13.91 -10.11
C PHE A 434 -12.77 -12.40 -10.30
N THR A 435 -12.12 -12.02 -11.40
CA THR A 435 -11.81 -10.63 -11.75
C THR A 435 -13.07 -9.80 -11.97
N ALA A 436 -14.09 -10.35 -12.63
CA ALA A 436 -15.39 -9.67 -12.79
C ALA A 436 -16.08 -9.38 -11.45
N ARG A 437 -15.82 -10.16 -10.39
CA ARG A 437 -16.33 -9.90 -9.04
C ARG A 437 -15.44 -8.95 -8.24
N ALA A 438 -14.13 -9.00 -8.44
CA ALA A 438 -13.17 -8.10 -7.80
C ALA A 438 -13.25 -6.66 -8.37
N LEU A 439 -13.45 -6.50 -9.68
CA LEU A 439 -13.62 -5.22 -10.36
C LEU A 439 -15.00 -4.57 -10.17
N LEU A 440 -15.93 -5.23 -9.46
CA LEU A 440 -17.18 -4.59 -9.01
C LEU A 440 -16.93 -3.60 -7.87
N HIS A 441 -15.69 -3.41 -7.42
CA HIS A 441 -15.37 -2.31 -6.54
C HIS A 441 -15.41 -0.97 -7.29
N GLU A 442 -16.43 -0.20 -6.88
CA GLU A 442 -16.70 1.19 -7.24
C GLU A 442 -15.43 2.01 -7.39
N SER A 443 -15.44 2.85 -8.43
CA SER A 443 -14.46 3.90 -8.69
C SER A 443 -13.69 4.30 -7.43
N SER A 444 -12.37 4.14 -7.49
CA SER A 444 -11.40 4.58 -6.49
C SER A 444 -11.41 6.09 -6.29
N ASP A 445 -12.43 6.83 -6.73
CA ASP A 445 -12.53 8.27 -6.64
C ASP A 445 -13.70 8.73 -5.77
N THR A 446 -14.43 7.81 -5.14
CA THR A 446 -15.56 8.12 -4.25
C THR A 446 -15.17 8.14 -2.78
N VAL A 447 -15.89 8.91 -1.95
CA VAL A 447 -15.75 8.87 -0.49
C VAL A 447 -16.18 7.52 0.09
N ALA A 448 -17.13 6.84 -0.56
CA ALA A 448 -17.60 5.51 -0.16
C ALA A 448 -16.49 4.46 -0.20
N SER A 449 -15.56 4.57 -1.16
CA SER A 449 -14.41 3.65 -1.26
C SER A 449 -13.53 3.62 0.00
N THR A 450 -13.58 4.67 0.83
CA THR A 450 -12.76 4.84 2.05
C THR A 450 -13.13 3.89 3.17
N PHE A 451 -14.42 3.54 3.30
CA PHE A 451 -14.94 2.84 4.47
C PHE A 451 -15.19 1.37 4.14
N SER A 452 -14.13 0.56 4.26
CA SER A 452 -14.11 -0.85 3.84
C SER A 452 -15.11 -1.80 4.55
N GLY A 453 -15.88 -1.30 5.53
CA GLY A 453 -16.92 -2.03 6.26
C GLY A 453 -18.31 -1.37 6.27
N LEU A 454 -18.52 -0.30 5.52
CA LEU A 454 -19.82 0.37 5.42
C LEU A 454 -20.42 0.21 4.00
N PRO A 455 -21.72 -0.13 3.87
CA PRO A 455 -22.39 -0.09 2.58
C PRO A 455 -22.31 1.31 1.94
N GLN A 456 -22.09 1.39 0.62
CA GLN A 456 -22.01 2.66 -0.11
C GLN A 456 -23.21 3.58 0.19
N ALA A 457 -24.42 3.02 0.20
CA ALA A 457 -25.65 3.74 0.49
C ALA A 457 -25.65 4.38 1.89
N ASP A 458 -25.02 3.74 2.89
CA ASP A 458 -24.94 4.28 4.24
C ASP A 458 -23.90 5.39 4.32
N VAL A 459 -22.76 5.27 3.61
CA VAL A 459 -21.79 6.37 3.50
C VAL A 459 -22.41 7.59 2.82
N LEU A 460 -23.15 7.40 1.71
CA LEU A 460 -23.83 8.48 1.00
C LEU A 460 -24.92 9.14 1.86
N ARG A 461 -25.63 8.36 2.67
CA ARG A 461 -26.58 8.89 3.67
C ARG A 461 -25.88 9.71 4.75
N GLY A 462 -24.72 9.24 5.22
CA GLY A 462 -23.87 9.97 6.16
C GLY A 462 -23.36 11.28 5.56
N LEU A 463 -22.95 11.26 4.30
CA LEU A 463 -22.56 12.45 3.53
C LEU A 463 -23.70 13.45 3.40
N ALA A 464 -24.89 12.99 3.00
CA ALA A 464 -26.09 13.81 2.87
C ALA A 464 -26.42 14.53 4.20
N THR A 465 -26.42 13.77 5.30
CA THR A 465 -26.68 14.30 6.64
C THR A 465 -25.62 15.30 7.07
N THR A 466 -24.34 14.99 6.83
CA THR A 466 -23.19 15.81 7.23
C THR A 466 -23.16 17.14 6.48
N LEU A 467 -23.48 17.13 5.18
CA LEU A 467 -23.48 18.31 4.33
C LEU A 467 -24.80 19.09 4.35
N GLY A 468 -25.85 18.53 4.95
CA GLY A 468 -27.18 19.14 4.98
C GLY A 468 -27.89 19.15 3.62
N VAL A 469 -27.66 18.12 2.80
CA VAL A 469 -28.24 17.96 1.45
C VAL A 469 -29.07 16.66 1.36
N ASP A 470 -29.86 16.49 0.30
CA ASP A 470 -30.55 15.21 0.06
C ASP A 470 -29.59 14.13 -0.49
N GLU A 471 -30.00 12.85 -0.40
CA GLU A 471 -29.18 11.70 -0.81
C GLU A 471 -28.84 11.72 -2.32
N GLN A 472 -29.70 12.29 -3.18
CA GLN A 472 -29.42 12.39 -4.61
C GLN A 472 -28.34 13.44 -4.89
N LYS A 473 -28.40 14.59 -4.20
CA LYS A 473 -27.38 15.63 -4.26
C LYS A 473 -26.06 15.11 -3.67
N ALA A 474 -26.10 14.35 -2.58
CA ALA A 474 -24.91 13.71 -2.02
C ALA A 474 -24.25 12.73 -3.00
N ALA A 475 -25.03 11.90 -3.70
CA ALA A 475 -24.50 10.99 -4.72
C ALA A 475 -23.85 11.75 -5.90
N ARG A 476 -24.45 12.87 -6.35
CA ARG A 476 -23.83 13.74 -7.37
C ARG A 476 -22.52 14.35 -6.87
N LEU A 477 -22.52 14.90 -5.65
CA LEU A 477 -21.32 15.47 -5.04
C LEU A 477 -20.21 14.42 -4.89
N ASP A 478 -20.54 13.19 -4.51
CA ASP A 478 -19.56 12.10 -4.42
C ASP A 478 -19.02 11.71 -5.80
N SER A 479 -19.83 11.74 -6.84
CA SER A 479 -19.38 11.48 -8.21
C SER A 479 -18.50 12.59 -8.78
N GLU A 480 -18.77 13.86 -8.47
CA GLU A 480 -18.06 15.01 -9.05
C GLU A 480 -16.85 15.44 -8.21
N PHE A 481 -16.95 15.35 -6.89
CA PHE A 481 -15.96 15.85 -5.92
C PHE A 481 -15.44 14.74 -4.99
N GLY A 482 -15.66 13.47 -5.33
CA GLY A 482 -15.37 12.34 -4.45
C GLY A 482 -13.91 12.25 -3.99
N ARG A 483 -12.93 12.61 -4.84
CA ARG A 483 -11.50 12.63 -4.45
C ARG A 483 -11.23 13.66 -3.36
N GLU A 484 -11.80 14.86 -3.48
CA GLU A 484 -11.70 15.90 -2.46
C GLU A 484 -12.43 15.48 -1.17
N LEU A 485 -13.67 14.98 -1.28
CA LEU A 485 -14.45 14.51 -0.13
C LEU A 485 -13.72 13.38 0.61
N ARG A 486 -13.13 12.44 -0.13
CA ARG A 486 -12.29 11.37 0.42
C ARG A 486 -11.05 11.91 1.10
N PHE A 487 -10.34 12.84 0.46
CA PHE A 487 -9.18 13.49 1.07
C PHE A 487 -9.55 14.06 2.44
N TRP A 488 -10.68 14.76 2.54
CA TRP A 488 -11.15 15.30 3.81
C TRP A 488 -11.63 14.22 4.78
N ALA A 489 -12.26 13.14 4.30
CA ALA A 489 -12.62 12.00 5.15
C ALA A 489 -11.37 11.32 5.74
N LEU A 490 -10.25 11.33 5.01
CA LEU A 490 -8.98 10.74 5.45
C LEU A 490 -8.14 11.67 6.32
N THR A 491 -8.31 12.99 6.22
CA THR A 491 -7.42 13.98 6.87
C THR A 491 -8.12 14.90 7.87
N HIS A 492 -9.44 14.91 7.94
CA HIS A 492 -10.21 15.75 8.86
C HIS A 492 -11.09 14.91 9.78
N SER A 493 -10.57 14.61 10.98
CA SER A 493 -11.22 13.72 11.97
C SER A 493 -12.69 14.07 12.27
N PRO A 494 -13.07 15.35 12.53
CA PRO A 494 -14.47 15.70 12.77
C PRO A 494 -15.40 15.36 11.59
N PHE A 495 -14.90 15.49 10.36
CA PHE A 495 -15.68 15.18 9.15
C PHE A 495 -15.83 13.67 8.97
N ARG A 496 -14.75 12.92 9.16
CA ARG A 496 -14.77 11.44 9.14
C ARG A 496 -15.77 10.87 10.13
N HIS A 497 -15.74 11.35 11.38
CA HIS A 497 -16.65 10.89 12.43
C HIS A 497 -18.09 11.23 12.10
N ALA A 498 -18.37 12.42 11.55
CA ALA A 498 -19.71 12.79 11.11
C ALA A 498 -20.25 11.86 10.00
N LEU A 499 -19.40 11.48 9.03
CA LEU A 499 -19.76 10.51 7.99
C LEU A 499 -20.10 9.13 8.59
N GLN A 500 -19.27 8.65 9.53
CA GLN A 500 -19.47 7.35 10.18
C GLN A 500 -20.72 7.33 11.09
N GLU A 501 -20.94 8.38 11.88
CA GLU A 501 -22.13 8.50 12.72
C GLU A 501 -23.40 8.61 11.87
N GLY A 502 -23.34 9.37 10.77
CA GLY A 502 -24.46 9.54 9.82
C GLY A 502 -24.79 8.29 9.01
N ALA A 503 -23.82 7.39 8.82
CA ALA A 503 -24.03 6.07 8.25
C ALA A 503 -24.75 5.10 9.23
N GLY A 504 -24.77 5.41 10.53
CA GLY A 504 -25.46 4.63 11.56
C GLY A 504 -26.98 4.80 11.55
N ARG A 505 -27.71 3.79 12.09
CA ARG A 505 -29.19 3.77 12.10
C ARG A 505 -29.85 4.74 13.09
N ASP A 506 -29.10 5.44 13.94
CA ASP A 506 -29.69 6.24 15.02
C ASP A 506 -29.90 7.71 14.65
N ARG A 507 -31.03 7.95 13.96
CA ARG A 507 -31.52 9.26 13.51
C ARG A 507 -31.64 10.32 14.62
N GLN A 508 -31.75 9.92 15.90
CA GLN A 508 -32.00 10.84 17.01
C GLN A 508 -30.72 11.45 17.59
N ALA A 509 -29.56 10.80 17.46
CA ALA A 509 -28.31 11.29 18.02
C ALA A 509 -27.73 12.51 17.26
N LEU A 510 -27.90 12.56 15.92
CA LEU A 510 -27.39 13.63 15.07
C LEU A 510 -28.17 14.95 15.19
N LYS A 511 -29.48 14.88 15.43
CA LYS A 511 -30.30 16.09 15.64
C LYS A 511 -29.99 16.82 16.95
N ALA A 512 -29.28 16.18 17.87
CA ALA A 512 -28.97 16.71 19.20
C ALA A 512 -27.51 17.18 19.38
N LYS A 513 -26.63 16.97 18.39
CA LYS A 513 -25.20 17.34 18.48
C LYS A 513 -24.91 18.69 17.80
N ALA A 514 -23.91 19.37 18.35
CA ALA A 514 -23.38 20.64 17.85
C ALA A 514 -23.09 20.63 16.35
N GLN A 515 -23.16 21.81 15.73
CA GLN A 515 -22.88 22.05 14.31
C GLN A 515 -21.60 21.29 13.88
N VAL A 516 -21.73 20.35 12.94
CA VAL A 516 -20.59 19.57 12.44
C VAL A 516 -19.53 20.55 11.91
N VAL A 517 -18.30 20.44 12.43
CA VAL A 517 -17.17 21.23 11.93
C VAL A 517 -16.79 20.67 10.57
N LEU A 518 -17.20 21.36 9.51
CA LEU A 518 -16.83 21.01 8.14
C LEU A 518 -15.39 21.45 7.85
N PRO A 519 -14.64 20.68 7.05
CA PRO A 519 -13.31 21.06 6.61
C PRO A 519 -13.38 22.26 5.66
N PRO A 520 -12.25 22.94 5.40
CA PRO A 520 -12.20 24.01 4.42
C PRO A 520 -12.26 23.45 2.99
N PHE A 521 -13.44 23.07 2.53
CA PHE A 521 -13.67 22.63 1.14
C PHE A 521 -13.23 23.68 0.12
N SER A 522 -12.87 23.26 -1.09
CA SER A 522 -12.61 24.13 -2.23
C SER A 522 -13.81 25.06 -2.53
N PRO A 523 -13.59 26.27 -3.07
CA PRO A 523 -14.66 27.12 -3.57
C PRO A 523 -15.66 26.38 -4.48
N SER A 524 -15.17 25.52 -5.39
CA SER A 524 -16.00 24.72 -6.29
C SER A 524 -16.92 23.77 -5.52
N LEU A 525 -16.40 22.98 -4.59
CA LEU A 525 -17.23 22.07 -3.78
C LEU A 525 -18.22 22.85 -2.88
N ARG A 526 -17.80 23.96 -2.27
CA ARG A 526 -18.72 24.80 -1.47
C ARG A 526 -19.86 25.38 -2.31
N ALA A 527 -19.58 25.76 -3.56
CA ALA A 527 -20.60 26.25 -4.47
C ALA A 527 -21.58 25.14 -4.86
N ALA A 528 -21.10 23.92 -5.09
CA ALA A 528 -21.93 22.77 -5.40
C ALA A 528 -22.79 22.29 -4.21
N ILE A 529 -22.31 22.46 -2.97
CA ILE A 529 -23.08 22.13 -1.75
C ILE A 529 -24.25 23.11 -1.54
N ARG A 530 -24.04 24.41 -1.79
CA ARG A 530 -25.10 25.44 -1.74
C ARG A 530 -26.18 25.17 -2.78
#